data_AF-A0A1W1XR56-F1
#
_entry.id   AF-A0A1W1XR56-F1
#
_cell.length_a   1.000
_cell.length_b   1.000
_cell.length_c   1.000
_cell.angle_alpha   90.00
_cell.angle_beta   90.00
_cell.angle_gamma   90.00
#
_symmetry.space_group_name_H-M   'P 1'
#
loop_
_entity.id
_entity.type
_entity.pdbx_description
1 polymer ?
#
loop_
_entity_poly.entity_id
_entity_poly.type
_entity_poly.pdbx_seq_one_letter_code
_entity_poly.pdbx_strand_id
1 'polypeptide(L)'
;MGRRKKRVRWSWRPETGELGWEVVKAGVPMASSEGLGPVREALVRLMDLVSDLDDAGEELEAHRIMEEWVEMAWSIRNQVAPDLREVIEDACHEWWSADDEDDL
;
A
#
# COMPACT_ATOMS: atom_id res chain seq x y z
N MET A 1 -2.79 -20.60 -14.09
CA MET A 1 -2.76 -19.69 -12.92
C MET A 1 -3.53 -18.43 -13.27
N GLY A 2 -4.71 -18.21 -12.70
CA GLY A 2 -5.48 -16.99 -12.94
C GLY A 2 -4.81 -15.81 -12.23
N ARG A 3 -4.60 -14.68 -12.91
CA ARG A 3 -4.12 -13.44 -12.29
C ARG A 3 -5.07 -13.08 -11.13
N ARG A 4 -4.56 -13.03 -9.89
CA ARG A 4 -5.31 -12.51 -8.74
C ARG A 4 -5.76 -11.07 -9.08
N LYS A 5 -7.03 -10.74 -8.80
CA LYS A 5 -7.54 -9.38 -9.05
C LYS A 5 -6.96 -8.43 -8.00
N LYS A 6 -6.25 -7.40 -8.46
CA LYS A 6 -5.74 -6.29 -7.63
C LYS A 6 -6.89 -5.69 -6.79
N ARG A 7 -6.59 -5.42 -5.53
CA ARG A 7 -7.46 -4.78 -4.53
C ARG A 7 -7.27 -3.27 -4.53
N VAL A 8 -6.05 -2.80 -4.73
CA VAL A 8 -5.71 -1.39 -4.67
C VAL A 8 -5.66 -0.83 -6.09
N ARG A 9 -6.60 0.07 -6.38
CA ARG A 9 -6.52 0.94 -7.55
C ARG A 9 -5.88 2.23 -7.12
N TRP A 10 -4.88 2.71 -7.85
CA TRP A 10 -4.18 3.92 -7.44
C TRP A 10 -3.79 4.80 -8.63
N SER A 11 -3.47 6.05 -8.34
CA SER A 11 -3.07 7.06 -9.30
C SER A 11 -2.03 7.97 -8.66
N TRP A 12 -0.97 8.28 -9.42
CA TRP A 12 0.19 9.04 -8.96
C TRP A 12 0.46 10.22 -9.87
N ARG A 13 0.72 11.39 -9.28
CA ARG A 13 1.14 12.61 -9.97
C ARG A 13 2.51 13.03 -9.45
N PRO A 14 3.61 12.67 -10.15
CA PRO A 14 4.95 13.02 -9.70
C PRO A 14 5.20 14.53 -9.67
N GLU A 15 4.55 15.29 -10.54
CA GLU A 15 4.72 16.75 -10.64
C GLU A 15 4.19 17.48 -9.41
N THR A 16 3.16 16.94 -8.75
CA THR A 16 2.52 17.56 -7.59
C THR A 16 2.75 16.78 -6.29
N GLY A 17 3.37 15.60 -6.36
CA GLY A 17 3.58 14.75 -5.20
C GLY A 17 2.29 14.13 -4.66
N GLU A 18 1.27 13.99 -5.51
CA GLU A 18 -0.06 13.54 -5.10
C GLU A 18 -0.31 12.07 -5.44
N LEU A 19 -0.71 11.29 -4.44
CA LEU A 19 -1.13 9.90 -4.56
C LEU A 19 -2.60 9.78 -4.17
N GLY A 20 -3.34 8.93 -4.88
CA GLY A 20 -4.70 8.56 -4.53
C GLY A 20 -4.93 7.08 -4.75
N TRP A 21 -5.75 6.45 -3.90
CA TRP A 21 -6.05 5.04 -3.97
C TRP A 21 -7.48 4.71 -3.55
N GLU A 22 -7.96 3.56 -4.00
CA GLU A 22 -9.23 2.94 -3.65
C GLU A 22 -9.02 1.43 -3.46
N VAL A 23 -9.44 0.90 -2.31
CA VAL A 23 -9.45 -0.53 -2.02
C VAL A 23 -10.80 -1.11 -2.39
N VAL A 24 -10.81 -2.12 -3.25
CA VAL A 24 -12.02 -2.73 -3.82
C VAL A 24 -12.04 -4.23 -3.53
N LYS A 25 -13.08 -4.70 -2.84
CA LYS A 25 -13.32 -6.14 -2.57
C LYS A 25 -14.57 -6.59 -3.29
N ALA A 26 -14.44 -7.64 -4.10
CA ALA A 26 -15.54 -8.17 -4.92
C ALA A 26 -16.28 -7.13 -5.79
N GLY A 27 -15.60 -6.05 -6.19
CA GLY A 27 -16.19 -4.97 -6.99
C GLY A 27 -16.85 -3.85 -6.16
N VAL A 28 -16.83 -3.95 -4.83
CA VAL A 28 -17.35 -2.94 -3.92
C VAL A 28 -16.18 -2.15 -3.31
N PRO A 29 -16.18 -0.81 -3.39
CA PRO A 29 -15.21 0.02 -2.67
C PRO A 29 -15.36 -0.17 -1.15
N MET A 30 -14.26 -0.46 -0.47
CA MET A 30 -14.19 -0.58 0.99
C MET A 30 -13.64 0.68 1.64
N ALA A 31 -12.59 1.25 1.05
CA ALA A 31 -11.90 2.41 1.57
C ALA A 31 -11.23 3.17 0.42
N SER A 32 -10.96 4.46 0.63
CA SER A 32 -10.22 5.29 -0.34
C SER A 32 -9.46 6.39 0.38
N SER A 33 -8.49 6.99 -0.32
CA SER A 33 -7.82 8.22 0.10
C SER A 33 -8.66 9.49 -0.06
N GLU A 34 -9.94 9.38 -0.45
CA GLU A 34 -10.83 10.51 -0.78
C GLU A 34 -10.35 11.36 -1.96
N GLY A 35 -9.56 10.76 -2.86
CA GLY A 35 -9.00 11.41 -4.04
C GLY A 35 -7.48 11.52 -3.99
N LEU A 36 -6.93 12.44 -4.79
CA LEU A 36 -5.50 12.71 -4.80
C LEU A 36 -5.14 13.62 -3.63
N GLY A 37 -4.11 13.25 -2.88
CA GLY A 37 -3.58 14.03 -1.77
C GLY A 37 -2.08 13.78 -1.57
N PRO A 38 -1.45 14.43 -0.57
CA PRO A 38 -0.02 14.28 -0.33
C PRO A 38 0.39 12.81 -0.19
N VAL A 39 1.41 12.39 -0.94
CA VAL A 39 1.85 10.98 -0.98
C VAL A 39 2.10 10.37 0.40
N ARG A 40 2.70 11.13 1.31
CA ARG A 40 2.97 10.67 2.68
C ARG A 40 1.67 10.33 3.42
N GLU A 41 0.68 11.21 3.37
CA GLU A 41 -0.62 10.99 4.02
C GLU A 41 -1.37 9.82 3.38
N ALA A 42 -1.34 9.74 2.04
CA ALA A 42 -1.99 8.65 1.32
C ALA A 42 -1.38 7.28 1.66
N LEU A 43 -0.05 7.18 1.75
CA LEU A 43 0.63 5.94 2.14
C LEU A 43 0.32 5.54 3.59
N VAL A 44 0.33 6.50 4.52
CA VAL A 44 0.00 6.27 5.94
C VAL A 44 -1.44 5.79 6.10
N ARG A 45 -2.41 6.45 5.47
CA ARG A 45 -3.82 6.04 5.55
C ARG A 45 -4.06 4.62 5.03
N LEU A 46 -3.28 4.17 4.03
CA LEU A 46 -3.42 2.80 3.52
C LEU A 46 -2.79 1.79 4.49
N MET A 47 -1.70 2.14 5.17
CA MET A 47 -1.15 1.34 6.27
C MET A 47 -2.10 1.26 7.46
N ASP A 48 -2.73 2.37 7.84
CA ASP A 48 -3.74 2.38 8.91
C ASP A 48 -4.89 1.42 8.60
N LEU A 49 -5.37 1.39 7.35
CA LEU A 49 -6.37 0.43 6.90
C LEU A 49 -5.90 -1.03 7.00
N VAL A 50 -4.63 -1.31 6.65
CA VAL A 50 -4.07 -2.67 6.79
C VAL A 50 -4.09 -3.09 8.26
N SER A 51 -3.65 -2.22 9.17
CA SER A 51 -3.67 -2.47 10.61
C SER A 51 -5.10 -2.68 11.13
N ASP A 52 -6.05 -1.83 10.72
CA ASP A 52 -7.47 -1.96 11.10
C ASP A 52 -8.07 -3.31 10.65
N LEU A 53 -7.69 -3.80 9.47
CA LEU A 53 -8.13 -5.09 8.96
C LEU A 53 -7.50 -6.26 9.72
N ASP A 54 -6.22 -6.15 10.08
CA ASP A 54 -5.52 -7.14 10.89
C ASP A 54 -6.15 -7.24 12.29
N ASP A 55 -6.38 -6.09 12.95
CA ASP A 55 -7.06 -5.99 14.24
C ASP A 55 -8.50 -6.53 14.20
N ALA A 56 -9.17 -6.42 13.05
CA ALA A 56 -10.50 -6.98 12.82
C ALA A 56 -10.50 -8.50 12.53
N GLY A 57 -9.33 -9.14 12.46
CA GLY A 57 -9.17 -10.56 12.13
C GLY A 57 -9.28 -10.86 10.63
N GLU A 58 -9.20 -9.84 9.76
CA GLU A 58 -9.15 -9.97 8.31
C GLU A 58 -7.70 -10.09 7.79
N GLU A 59 -6.84 -10.85 8.48
CA GLU A 59 -5.40 -11.03 8.20
C GLU A 59 -5.10 -11.31 6.71
N LEU A 60 -5.88 -12.18 6.07
CA LEU A 60 -5.70 -12.52 4.65
C LEU A 60 -5.96 -11.34 3.70
N GLU A 61 -6.86 -10.42 4.08
CA GLU A 61 -7.14 -9.24 3.28
C GLU A 61 -6.13 -8.13 3.61
N ALA A 62 -5.76 -7.97 4.89
CA ALA A 62 -4.68 -7.09 5.33
C ALA A 62 -3.37 -7.41 4.61
N HIS A 63 -2.92 -8.67 4.63
CA HIS A 63 -1.71 -9.12 3.95
C HIS A 63 -1.76 -8.86 2.43
N ARG A 64 -2.90 -9.07 1.78
CA ARG A 64 -3.05 -8.77 0.34
C ARG A 64 -2.93 -7.28 0.02
N ILE A 65 -3.55 -6.44 0.84
CA ILE A 65 -3.46 -4.99 0.66
C ILE A 65 -2.03 -4.52 0.95
N MET A 66 -1.35 -5.14 1.92
CA MET A 66 0.05 -4.88 2.22
C MET A 66 0.98 -5.24 1.06
N GLU A 67 0.81 -6.41 0.43
CA GLU A 67 1.55 -6.81 -0.78
C GLU A 67 1.41 -5.72 -1.88
N GLU A 68 0.19 -5.26 -2.13
CA GLU A 68 -0.08 -4.23 -3.13
C GLU A 68 0.41 -2.83 -2.70
N TRP A 69 0.43 -2.53 -1.40
CA TRP A 69 1.02 -1.31 -0.85
C TRP A 69 2.52 -1.28 -1.11
N VAL A 70 3.24 -2.37 -0.82
CA VAL A 70 4.69 -2.50 -1.03
C VAL A 70 5.03 -2.34 -2.52
N GLU A 71 4.31 -3.05 -3.41
CA GLU A 71 4.52 -2.90 -4.86
C GLU A 71 4.31 -1.46 -5.34
N MET A 72 3.24 -0.80 -4.87
CA MET A 72 2.93 0.59 -5.23
C MET A 72 4.00 1.54 -4.69
N ALA A 73 4.28 1.51 -3.39
CA ALA A 73 5.24 2.39 -2.73
C ALA A 73 6.63 2.25 -3.35
N TRP A 74 7.07 1.01 -3.58
CA TRP A 74 8.33 0.73 -4.24
C TRP A 74 8.38 1.32 -5.65
N SER A 75 7.29 1.27 -6.41
CA SER A 75 7.24 1.81 -7.79
C SER A 75 7.43 3.34 -7.85
N ILE A 76 7.00 4.06 -6.81
CA ILE A 76 7.07 5.54 -6.76
C ILE A 76 8.24 6.08 -5.96
N ARG A 77 8.98 5.25 -5.20
CA ARG A 77 10.05 5.67 -4.27
C ARG A 77 11.14 6.58 -4.87
N ASN A 78 11.44 6.42 -6.16
CA ASN A 78 12.46 7.23 -6.85
C ASN A 78 11.93 8.58 -7.36
N GLN A 79 10.63 8.84 -7.17
CA GLN A 79 9.92 10.03 -7.61
C GLN A 79 9.45 10.89 -6.44
N VAL A 80 9.72 10.48 -5.20
CA VAL A 80 9.41 11.23 -3.98
C VAL A 80 10.66 11.87 -3.39
N ALA A 81 10.48 12.72 -2.39
CA ALA A 81 11.59 13.35 -1.67
C ALA A 81 12.46 12.29 -0.97
N PRO A 82 13.79 12.53 -0.82
CA PRO A 82 14.71 11.55 -0.25
C PRO A 82 14.31 11.03 1.13
N ASP A 83 13.80 11.89 2.00
CA ASP A 83 13.33 11.53 3.34
C ASP A 83 12.17 10.53 3.30
N LEU A 84 11.24 10.69 2.34
CA LEU A 84 10.14 9.76 2.17
C LEU A 84 10.59 8.47 1.47
N ARG A 85 11.57 8.58 0.57
CA ARG A 85 12.16 7.42 -0.10
C ARG A 85 12.79 6.45 0.92
N GLU A 86 13.60 6.96 1.85
CA GLU A 86 14.22 6.15 2.90
C GLU A 86 13.16 5.42 3.72
N VAL A 87 12.10 6.13 4.14
CA VAL A 87 10.97 5.53 4.88
C VAL A 87 10.25 4.44 4.07
N ILE A 88 10.05 4.64 2.77
CA ILE A 88 9.44 3.63 1.90
C ILE A 88 10.35 2.40 1.77
N GLU A 89 11.65 2.62 1.55
CA GLU A 89 12.62 1.52 1.38
C GLU A 89 12.70 0.68 2.65
N ASP A 90 12.81 1.32 3.82
CA ASP A 90 12.82 0.65 5.13
C ASP A 90 11.55 -0.18 5.33
N ALA A 91 10.36 0.42 5.15
CA ALA A 91 9.08 -0.27 5.33
C ALA A 91 8.90 -1.47 4.38
N CYS A 92 9.36 -1.36 3.12
CA CYS A 92 9.30 -2.47 2.18
C CYS A 92 10.27 -3.61 2.58
N HIS A 93 11.48 -3.25 3.03
CA HIS A 93 12.47 -4.23 3.48
C HIS A 93 12.02 -4.95 4.75
N GLU A 94 11.42 -4.25 5.71
CA GLU A 94 10.84 -4.86 6.91
C GLU A 94 9.76 -5.89 6.55
N TRP A 95 8.87 -5.55 5.61
CA TRP A 95 7.82 -6.47 5.19
C TRP A 95 8.36 -7.71 4.47
N TRP A 96 9.30 -7.55 3.53
CA TRP A 96 9.91 -8.70 2.85
C TRP A 96 10.73 -9.58 3.79
N SER A 97 11.44 -8.98 4.75
CA SER A 97 12.20 -9.75 5.75
C SER A 97 11.27 -10.58 6.62
N ALA A 98 10.11 -10.04 7.02
CA ALA A 98 9.12 -10.78 7.79
C ALA A 98 8.51 -11.92 6.98
N ASP A 99 8.23 -11.71 5.68
CA ASP A 99 7.72 -12.74 4.77
C ASP A 99 8.73 -13.88 4.55
N ASP A 100 10.02 -13.55 4.40
CA ASP A 100 11.11 -14.53 4.26
C ASP A 100 11.35 -15.36 5.56
N GLU A 101 11.03 -14.82 6.74
CA GLU A 101 11.15 -15.52 8.03
C GLU A 101 10.01 -16.53 8.28
N ASP A 102 8.83 -16.33 7.69
CA ASP A 102 7.68 -17.25 7.79
C ASP A 102 7.82 -18.53 6.93
N ASP A 103 8.78 -18.55 5.99
CA ASP A 103 9.08 -19.67 5.09
C ASP A 103 10.19 -20.65 5.58
N LEU A 104 10.68 -20.48 6.82
CA LEU A 104 11.77 -21.28 7.47
C LEU A 104 11.29 -22.25 8.55
#